data_AF-A0A970T1B6-F1
#
_entry.id   AF-A0A970T1B6-F1
#
_cell.length_a   1.000
_cell.length_b   1.000
_cell.length_c   1.000
_cell.angle_alpha   90.00
_cell.angle_beta   90.00
_cell.angle_gamma   90.00
#
_symmetry.space_group_name_H-M   'P 1'
#
loop_
_entity.id
_entity.type
_entity.pdbx_description
1 polymer ?
#
loop_
_entity_poly.entity_id
_entity_poly.type
_entity_poly.pdbx_seq_one_letter_code
_entity_poly.pdbx_strand_id
1 'polypeptide(L)'
;MEELPDPIIDPDRAEGWAVDGPPRIYLRDTLSDFINGGAALYLGYSFRWVAVWVVRSSGFDLEATIELYRFSEPSDALGVYLNGARGPGEGLPFERSQVRRGLLRAQRGPYFVRVLCRDQGVRADDAARSLGGVLGLALPEATTDLPDLLLALPEEDRRPDSLRYFHTKEAFDAQYYLGDANLLDLDKDTECGWALYAPASEGASPTKLCLVRYPDRERAEGAVADFAGDYLESDAPAPGGLALRIIEDGTWAGAILHPEIPCLALVLDADSAERARELCHRALEGLDEEMSR
;
A
#
# COMPACT_ATOMS: atom_id res chain seq x y z
N MET A 1 -21.83 14.64 -12.22
CA MET A 1 -21.08 13.50 -12.77
C MET A 1 -19.64 13.87 -12.60
N GLU A 2 -18.88 13.20 -11.73
CA GLU A 2 -17.44 13.42 -11.69
C GLU A 2 -16.88 13.10 -13.07
N GLU A 3 -16.17 14.05 -13.65
CA GLU A 3 -15.63 13.95 -15.00
C GLU A 3 -14.67 12.77 -15.05
N LEU A 4 -15.04 11.74 -15.81
CA LEU A 4 -14.06 10.78 -16.30
C LEU A 4 -13.01 11.60 -17.06
N PRO A 5 -11.72 11.32 -16.90
CA PRO A 5 -10.72 11.90 -17.80
C PRO A 5 -11.07 11.48 -19.24
N ASP A 6 -11.55 12.46 -20.01
CA ASP A 6 -11.79 12.35 -21.44
C ASP A 6 -10.44 12.11 -22.16
N PRO A 7 -10.40 11.25 -23.18
CA PRO A 7 -10.07 9.84 -23.00
C PRO A 7 -8.58 9.56 -22.86
N ILE A 8 -8.23 8.69 -21.90
CA ILE A 8 -6.85 8.22 -21.68
C ILE A 8 -6.38 7.22 -22.76
N ILE A 9 -7.31 6.49 -23.36
CA ILE A 9 -7.06 5.67 -24.56
C ILE A 9 -7.87 6.26 -25.69
N ASP A 10 -7.37 7.36 -26.22
CA ASP A 10 -7.74 7.84 -27.53
C ASP A 10 -7.26 6.79 -28.58
N PRO A 11 -8.14 6.25 -29.45
CA PRO A 11 -7.75 5.37 -30.53
C PRO A 11 -6.62 5.93 -31.40
N ASP A 12 -6.50 7.26 -31.51
CA ASP A 12 -5.45 7.94 -32.24
C ASP A 12 -4.10 7.96 -31.49
N ARG A 13 -4.11 7.74 -30.16
CA ARG A 13 -2.90 7.69 -29.31
C ARG A 13 -2.44 6.27 -28.99
N ALA A 14 -3.32 5.28 -29.13
CA ALA A 14 -3.02 3.88 -28.88
C ALA A 14 -2.40 3.21 -30.13
N GLU A 15 -1.29 3.75 -30.65
CA GLU A 15 -0.62 3.22 -31.84
C GLU A 15 -0.39 1.70 -31.71
N GLY A 16 -0.94 0.92 -32.65
CA GLY A 16 -0.82 -0.54 -32.63
C GLY A 16 -1.87 -1.29 -31.81
N TRP A 17 -2.84 -0.59 -31.22
CA TRP A 17 -3.89 -1.18 -30.38
C TRP A 17 -5.29 -0.70 -30.79
N ALA A 18 -6.19 -1.66 -31.00
CA ALA A 18 -7.61 -1.40 -31.24
C ALA A 18 -8.40 -1.54 -29.94
N VAL A 19 -9.18 -0.52 -29.59
CA VAL A 19 -10.06 -0.54 -28.41
C VAL A 19 -11.38 -1.24 -28.75
N ASP A 20 -11.77 -2.21 -27.94
CA ASP A 20 -13.02 -2.97 -28.08
C ASP A 20 -14.19 -2.23 -27.40
N GLY A 21 -14.62 -1.12 -28.02
CA GLY A 21 -15.76 -0.32 -27.55
C GLY A 21 -15.46 0.64 -26.40
N PRO A 22 -16.50 1.28 -25.83
CA PRO A 22 -16.34 2.22 -24.71
C PRO A 22 -15.93 1.50 -23.41
N PRO A 23 -15.32 2.22 -22.45
CA PRO A 23 -14.98 1.62 -21.16
C PRO A 23 -16.22 1.15 -20.41
N ARG A 24 -16.05 0.04 -19.68
CA ARG A 24 -16.96 -0.32 -18.58
C ARG A 24 -16.52 0.39 -17.32
N ILE A 25 -17.45 1.04 -16.63
CA ILE A 25 -17.16 1.82 -15.43
C ILE A 25 -17.84 1.16 -14.25
N TYR A 26 -17.08 0.96 -13.18
CA TYR A 26 -17.58 0.46 -11.91
C TYR A 26 -17.33 1.49 -10.83
N LEU A 27 -18.34 1.73 -10.02
CA LEU A 27 -18.33 2.65 -8.89
C LEU A 27 -18.18 1.85 -7.60
N ARG A 28 -18.19 2.54 -6.46
CA ARG A 28 -18.02 1.91 -5.14
C ARG A 28 -19.03 0.77 -4.87
N ASP A 29 -20.27 0.94 -5.30
CA ASP A 29 -21.38 -0.01 -5.12
C ASP A 29 -21.43 -1.13 -6.17
N THR A 30 -20.78 -0.96 -7.32
CA THR A 30 -20.75 -1.95 -8.41
C THR A 30 -19.38 -2.62 -8.59
N LEU A 31 -18.36 -2.26 -7.80
CA LEU A 31 -17.01 -2.80 -7.91
C LEU A 31 -16.95 -4.32 -7.72
N SER A 32 -17.81 -4.88 -6.85
CA SER A 32 -17.89 -6.32 -6.61
C SER A 32 -18.31 -7.11 -7.85
N ASP A 33 -19.07 -6.51 -8.77
CA ASP A 33 -19.50 -7.15 -10.01
C ASP A 33 -18.32 -7.34 -10.98
N PHE A 34 -17.28 -6.51 -10.83
CA PHE A 34 -16.05 -6.59 -11.61
C PHE A 34 -14.97 -7.44 -10.93
N ILE A 35 -14.69 -7.19 -9.64
CA ILE A 35 -13.60 -7.82 -8.90
C ILE A 35 -14.17 -8.71 -7.80
N ASN A 36 -14.51 -9.95 -8.17
CA ASN A 36 -15.07 -10.90 -7.23
C ASN A 36 -14.03 -11.30 -6.15
N GLY A 37 -14.30 -10.94 -4.90
CA GLY A 37 -13.45 -11.20 -3.73
C GLY A 37 -12.29 -10.23 -3.51
N GLY A 38 -11.90 -9.44 -4.54
CA GLY A 38 -10.81 -8.47 -4.45
C GLY A 38 -11.25 -7.01 -4.23
N ALA A 39 -12.54 -6.71 -4.32
CA ALA A 39 -13.07 -5.34 -4.17
C ALA A 39 -12.73 -4.72 -2.79
N ALA A 40 -12.75 -5.52 -1.72
CA ALA A 40 -12.49 -5.06 -0.35
C ALA A 40 -11.17 -4.31 -0.21
N LEU A 41 -10.12 -4.75 -0.91
CA LEU A 41 -8.82 -4.07 -0.91
C LEU A 41 -8.95 -2.60 -1.35
N TYR A 42 -9.65 -2.35 -2.47
CA TYR A 42 -9.80 -1.01 -3.02
C TYR A 42 -10.78 -0.17 -2.19
N LEU A 43 -11.82 -0.80 -1.64
CA LEU A 43 -12.81 -0.14 -0.78
C LEU A 43 -12.25 0.26 0.59
N GLY A 44 -11.13 -0.34 1.03
CA GLY A 44 -10.36 0.10 2.19
C GLY A 44 -9.66 1.45 2.00
N TYR A 45 -9.69 2.03 0.79
CA TYR A 45 -9.15 3.34 0.45
C TYR A 45 -10.28 4.30 -0.01
N SER A 46 -9.91 5.53 -0.39
CA SER A 46 -10.78 6.58 -0.95
C SER A 46 -11.21 6.33 -2.41
N PHE A 47 -11.36 5.06 -2.81
CA PHE A 47 -11.78 4.64 -4.14
C PHE A 47 -13.04 5.37 -4.63
N ARG A 48 -12.98 5.87 -5.86
CA ARG A 48 -14.09 6.54 -6.57
C ARG A 48 -14.69 5.65 -7.65
N TRP A 49 -13.86 5.25 -8.60
CA TRP A 49 -14.28 4.47 -9.76
C TRP A 49 -13.12 3.72 -10.41
N VAL A 50 -13.44 2.70 -11.19
CA VAL A 50 -12.51 2.06 -12.13
C VAL A 50 -13.12 2.05 -13.53
N ALA A 51 -12.33 2.48 -14.51
CA ALA A 51 -12.66 2.36 -15.93
C ALA A 51 -11.87 1.20 -16.54
N VAL A 52 -12.56 0.33 -17.28
CA VAL A 52 -12.03 -0.92 -17.80
C VAL A 52 -12.19 -0.97 -19.31
N TRP A 53 -11.07 -1.08 -20.02
CA TRP A 53 -11.02 -1.28 -21.47
C TRP A 53 -10.48 -2.67 -21.81
N VAL A 54 -10.95 -3.22 -22.92
CA VAL A 54 -10.32 -4.35 -23.58
C VAL A 54 -9.70 -3.82 -24.86
N VAL A 55 -8.42 -4.13 -25.08
CA VAL A 55 -7.68 -3.72 -26.28
C VAL A 55 -7.06 -4.93 -26.94
N ARG A 56 -6.98 -4.90 -28.27
CA ARG A 56 -6.35 -5.95 -29.09
C ARG A 56 -5.22 -5.36 -29.89
N SER A 57 -4.09 -6.07 -29.95
CA SER A 57 -3.00 -5.66 -30.83
C SER A 57 -3.44 -5.74 -32.29
N SER A 58 -3.09 -4.75 -33.10
CA SER A 58 -3.35 -4.77 -34.54
C SER A 58 -2.33 -5.61 -35.33
N GLY A 59 -1.20 -5.94 -34.72
CA GLY A 59 -0.11 -6.69 -35.36
C GLY A 59 -0.06 -8.17 -34.97
N PHE A 60 -0.61 -8.55 -33.81
CA PHE A 60 -0.49 -9.90 -33.26
C PHE A 60 -1.78 -10.32 -32.53
N ASP A 61 -1.99 -11.63 -32.40
CA ASP A 61 -3.12 -12.18 -31.65
C ASP A 61 -2.90 -12.05 -30.13
N LEU A 62 -3.10 -10.85 -29.61
CA LEU A 62 -2.92 -10.53 -28.19
C LEU A 62 -4.00 -9.55 -27.73
N GLU A 63 -4.70 -9.94 -26.66
CA GLU A 63 -5.69 -9.14 -25.95
C GLU A 63 -5.13 -8.69 -24.59
N ALA A 64 -5.38 -7.43 -24.24
CA ALA A 64 -5.05 -6.88 -22.93
C ALA A 64 -6.28 -6.21 -22.30
N THR A 65 -6.36 -6.29 -20.98
CA THR A 65 -7.34 -5.54 -20.18
C THR A 65 -6.62 -4.39 -19.49
N ILE A 66 -7.14 -3.18 -19.65
CA ILE A 66 -6.63 -1.97 -19.00
C ILE A 66 -7.63 -1.57 -17.94
N GLU A 67 -7.15 -1.40 -16.72
CA GLU A 67 -7.92 -0.95 -15.57
C GLU A 67 -7.31 0.34 -15.04
N LEU A 68 -8.08 1.42 -15.04
CA LEU A 68 -7.70 2.70 -14.47
C LEU A 68 -8.56 2.98 -13.25
N TYR A 69 -7.95 2.97 -12.09
CA TYR A 69 -8.59 3.27 -10.82
C TYR A 69 -8.34 4.74 -10.45
N ARG A 70 -9.38 5.42 -9.97
CA ARG A 70 -9.29 6.76 -9.37
C ARG A 70 -9.62 6.68 -7.89
N PHE A 71 -8.73 7.23 -7.08
CA PHE A 71 -8.92 7.45 -5.64
C PHE A 71 -9.28 8.91 -5.39
N SER A 72 -9.63 9.34 -4.18
CA SER A 72 -9.75 10.78 -3.89
C SER A 72 -8.36 11.34 -3.58
N GLU A 73 -7.61 10.60 -2.77
CA GLU A 73 -6.25 10.93 -2.32
C GLU A 73 -5.16 10.25 -3.17
N PRO A 74 -4.07 10.96 -3.53
CA PRO A 74 -2.90 10.35 -4.17
C PRO A 74 -2.21 9.26 -3.33
N SER A 75 -2.12 9.44 -2.01
CA SER A 75 -1.51 8.47 -1.08
C SER A 75 -2.22 7.11 -1.10
N ASP A 76 -3.53 7.10 -1.35
CA ASP A 76 -4.32 5.87 -1.45
C ASP A 76 -4.02 5.09 -2.74
N ALA A 77 -3.85 5.81 -3.86
CA ALA A 77 -3.40 5.19 -5.10
C ALA A 77 -2.00 4.58 -4.94
N LEU A 78 -1.12 5.27 -4.19
CA LEU A 78 0.17 4.75 -3.79
C LEU A 78 0.04 3.52 -2.90
N GLY A 79 -0.85 3.52 -1.90
CA GLY A 79 -1.09 2.37 -1.02
C GLY A 79 -1.48 1.11 -1.79
N VAL A 80 -2.41 1.25 -2.76
CA VAL A 80 -2.80 0.15 -3.65
C VAL A 80 -1.63 -0.35 -4.51
N TYR A 81 -0.80 0.56 -5.04
CA TYR A 81 0.41 0.19 -5.77
C TYR A 81 1.40 -0.61 -4.89
N LEU A 82 1.71 -0.09 -3.69
CA LEU A 82 2.66 -0.69 -2.76
C LEU A 82 2.23 -2.09 -2.30
N ASN A 83 0.92 -2.33 -2.15
CA ASN A 83 0.41 -3.66 -1.78
C ASN A 83 0.82 -4.75 -2.79
N GLY A 84 0.84 -4.42 -4.09
CA GLY A 84 1.12 -5.35 -5.18
C GLY A 84 2.53 -5.30 -5.77
N ALA A 85 3.32 -4.24 -5.51
CA ALA A 85 4.64 -4.04 -6.12
C ALA A 85 5.69 -5.03 -5.57
N ARG A 86 6.51 -5.62 -6.47
CA ARG A 86 7.54 -6.62 -6.11
C ARG A 86 8.78 -6.53 -7.01
N GLY A 87 9.84 -5.86 -6.57
CA GLY A 87 11.12 -5.74 -7.25
C GLY A 87 11.31 -4.35 -7.85
N PRO A 88 12.37 -4.16 -8.66
CA PRO A 88 12.72 -2.84 -9.17
C PRO A 88 11.58 -2.26 -10.02
N GLY A 89 11.46 -0.93 -9.94
CA GLY A 89 10.57 -0.17 -10.81
C GLY A 89 11.05 -0.12 -12.25
N GLU A 90 10.15 0.25 -13.14
CA GLU A 90 10.38 0.49 -14.56
C GLU A 90 10.40 2.00 -14.85
N GLY A 91 11.14 2.43 -15.86
CA GLY A 91 11.26 3.83 -16.28
C GLY A 91 10.12 4.33 -17.18
N LEU A 92 8.89 3.82 -16.99
CA LEU A 92 7.71 4.27 -17.73
C LEU A 92 7.25 5.66 -17.24
N PRO A 93 6.45 6.42 -18.01
CA PRO A 93 6.01 7.79 -17.67
C PRO A 93 4.95 7.84 -16.56
N PHE A 94 5.29 7.26 -15.42
CA PHE A 94 4.58 7.25 -14.16
C PHE A 94 5.55 7.61 -13.04
N GLU A 95 5.03 7.97 -11.87
CA GLU A 95 5.90 8.14 -10.69
C GLU A 95 6.47 6.79 -10.26
N ARG A 96 5.65 5.74 -10.33
CA ARG A 96 6.03 4.38 -9.96
C ARG A 96 5.42 3.42 -10.97
N SER A 97 6.21 2.46 -11.45
CA SER A 97 5.70 1.46 -12.37
C SER A 97 6.46 0.15 -12.28
N GLN A 98 5.79 -0.94 -12.62
CA GLN A 98 6.31 -2.30 -12.55
C GLN A 98 5.67 -3.16 -13.63
N VAL A 99 6.48 -3.85 -14.43
CA VAL A 99 6.00 -4.86 -15.37
C VAL A 99 6.59 -6.21 -15.00
N ARG A 100 5.73 -7.20 -14.74
CA ARG A 100 6.13 -8.60 -14.62
C ARG A 100 5.02 -9.53 -15.08
N ARG A 101 5.40 -10.55 -15.88
CA ARG A 101 4.50 -11.64 -16.29
C ARG A 101 3.22 -11.13 -16.98
N GLY A 102 3.38 -10.19 -17.91
CA GLY A 102 2.29 -9.60 -18.68
C GLY A 102 1.42 -8.63 -17.88
N LEU A 103 1.87 -8.19 -16.71
CA LEU A 103 1.10 -7.32 -15.83
C LEU A 103 1.89 -6.04 -15.50
N LEU A 104 1.40 -4.92 -16.04
CA LEU A 104 1.78 -3.59 -15.56
C LEU A 104 1.00 -3.26 -14.29
N ARG A 105 1.70 -2.72 -13.29
CA ARG A 105 1.14 -1.89 -12.22
C ARG A 105 1.83 -0.55 -12.26
N ALA A 106 1.09 0.54 -12.20
CA ALA A 106 1.68 1.85 -12.14
C ALA A 106 0.82 2.80 -11.32
N GLN A 107 1.46 3.85 -10.81
CA GLN A 107 0.81 4.90 -10.05
C GLN A 107 1.31 6.27 -10.51
N ARG A 108 0.38 7.21 -10.65
CA ARG A 108 0.64 8.61 -10.99
C ARG A 108 -0.48 9.46 -10.39
N GLY A 109 -0.12 10.35 -9.46
CA GLY A 109 -1.10 11.07 -8.65
C GLY A 109 -2.14 10.11 -8.04
N PRO A 110 -3.43 10.46 -8.11
CA PRO A 110 -4.51 9.64 -7.57
C PRO A 110 -4.98 8.52 -8.50
N TYR A 111 -4.17 8.16 -9.50
CA TYR A 111 -4.47 7.09 -10.44
C TYR A 111 -3.59 5.88 -10.17
N PHE A 112 -4.23 4.71 -10.10
CA PHE A 112 -3.57 3.42 -10.17
C PHE A 112 -3.96 2.72 -11.47
N VAL A 113 -2.97 2.22 -12.21
CA VAL A 113 -3.14 1.61 -13.52
C VAL A 113 -2.72 0.15 -13.46
N ARG A 114 -3.57 -0.72 -14.01
CA ARG A 114 -3.22 -2.11 -14.32
C ARG A 114 -3.39 -2.37 -15.81
N VAL A 115 -2.42 -3.06 -16.41
CA VAL A 115 -2.55 -3.60 -17.77
C VAL A 115 -2.24 -5.08 -17.68
N LEU A 116 -3.24 -5.93 -17.94
CA LEU A 116 -3.11 -7.39 -17.92
C LEU A 116 -3.19 -7.93 -19.34
N CYS A 117 -2.09 -8.46 -19.85
CA CYS A 117 -2.04 -9.21 -21.11
C CYS A 117 -2.37 -10.68 -20.86
N ARG A 118 -3.26 -11.28 -21.66
CA ARG A 118 -3.77 -12.65 -21.44
C ARG A 118 -2.80 -13.78 -21.84
N ASP A 119 -1.66 -13.46 -22.47
CA ASP A 119 -0.71 -14.45 -23.01
C ASP A 119 0.52 -14.71 -22.11
N GLN A 120 1.14 -15.89 -22.25
CA GLN A 120 2.36 -16.30 -21.53
C GLN A 120 3.56 -16.34 -22.47
N GLY A 121 4.26 -15.22 -22.60
CA GLY A 121 5.54 -15.11 -23.31
C GLY A 121 6.18 -13.73 -23.16
N VAL A 122 7.45 -13.57 -23.58
CA VAL A 122 8.21 -12.29 -23.52
C VAL A 122 7.42 -11.10 -24.12
N ARG A 123 6.57 -11.41 -25.10
CA ARG A 123 5.69 -10.45 -25.79
C ARG A 123 4.66 -9.77 -24.89
N ALA A 124 4.27 -10.41 -23.78
CA ALA A 124 3.28 -9.87 -22.86
C ALA A 124 3.84 -8.72 -22.01
N ASP A 125 5.10 -8.81 -21.57
CA ASP A 125 5.77 -7.72 -20.85
C ASP A 125 6.00 -6.52 -21.77
N ASP A 126 6.45 -6.76 -23.01
CA ASP A 126 6.65 -5.69 -24.00
C ASP A 126 5.33 -5.01 -24.40
N ALA A 127 4.25 -5.79 -24.53
CA ALA A 127 2.91 -5.27 -24.72
C ALA A 127 2.45 -4.39 -23.55
N ALA A 128 2.62 -4.87 -22.31
CA ALA A 128 2.28 -4.12 -21.10
C ALA A 128 3.10 -2.82 -20.99
N ARG A 129 4.39 -2.83 -21.36
CA ARG A 129 5.24 -1.63 -21.43
C ARG A 129 4.76 -0.66 -22.51
N SER A 130 4.44 -1.14 -23.71
CA SER A 130 3.95 -0.31 -24.81
C SER A 130 2.66 0.41 -24.42
N LEU A 131 1.67 -0.32 -23.88
CA LEU A 131 0.43 0.26 -23.38
C LEU A 131 0.69 1.21 -22.20
N GLY A 132 1.57 0.83 -21.27
CA GLY A 132 1.97 1.67 -20.15
C GLY A 132 2.56 3.02 -20.59
N GLY A 133 3.43 3.03 -21.60
CA GLY A 133 4.01 4.25 -22.16
C GLY A 133 2.95 5.22 -22.67
N VAL A 134 1.97 4.72 -23.43
CA VAL A 134 0.85 5.53 -23.94
C VAL A 134 0.00 6.07 -22.78
N LEU A 135 -0.37 5.19 -21.84
CA LEU A 135 -1.22 5.55 -20.69
C LEU A 135 -0.56 6.60 -19.79
N GLY A 136 0.72 6.44 -19.48
CA GLY A 136 1.43 7.37 -18.61
C GLY A 136 1.57 8.76 -19.24
N LEU A 137 1.71 8.87 -20.56
CA LEU A 137 1.73 10.17 -21.26
C LEU A 137 0.34 10.83 -21.35
N ALA A 138 -0.72 10.04 -21.34
CA ALA A 138 -2.09 10.55 -21.41
C ALA A 138 -2.64 11.03 -20.06
N LEU A 139 -2.10 10.53 -18.95
CA LEU A 139 -2.54 10.93 -17.61
C LEU A 139 -2.07 12.34 -17.24
N PRO A 140 -2.88 13.12 -16.49
CA PRO A 140 -2.47 14.42 -15.97
C PRO A 140 -1.13 14.32 -15.23
N GLU A 141 -0.27 15.32 -15.41
CA GLU A 141 0.91 15.47 -14.56
C GLU A 141 0.46 15.64 -13.11
N ALA A 142 1.05 14.83 -12.24
CA ALA A 142 0.77 14.79 -10.83
C ALA A 142 1.99 14.22 -10.12
N THR A 143 2.18 14.64 -8.88
CA THR A 143 3.21 14.14 -7.98
C THR A 143 2.55 13.59 -6.72
N THR A 144 3.04 12.45 -6.26
CA THR A 144 2.60 11.79 -5.03
C THR A 144 3.84 11.60 -4.17
N ASP A 145 3.99 12.52 -3.24
CA ASP A 145 5.00 12.41 -2.20
C ASP A 145 4.73 11.13 -1.40
N LEU A 146 5.80 10.53 -0.89
CA LEU A 146 5.63 9.44 0.07
C LEU A 146 5.02 10.03 1.34
N PRO A 147 3.97 9.40 1.90
CA PRO A 147 3.48 9.76 3.22
C PRO A 147 4.64 9.78 4.22
N ASP A 148 4.65 10.80 5.07
CA ASP A 148 5.62 10.99 6.14
C ASP A 148 5.75 9.73 7.03
N LEU A 149 4.66 9.00 7.29
CA LEU A 149 4.70 7.70 7.95
C LEU A 149 5.62 6.68 7.25
N LEU A 150 5.69 6.67 5.93
CA LEU A 150 6.59 5.76 5.19
C LEU A 150 8.03 6.26 5.20
N LEU A 151 8.23 7.58 5.19
CA LEU A 151 9.55 8.20 5.28
C LEU A 151 10.18 8.01 6.66
N ALA A 152 9.37 8.04 7.72
CA ALA A 152 9.78 7.81 9.10
C ALA A 152 10.21 6.36 9.38
N LEU A 153 9.82 5.38 8.55
CA LEU A 153 10.26 4.00 8.71
C LEU A 153 11.77 3.88 8.43
N PRO A 154 12.57 3.32 9.35
CA PRO A 154 14.02 3.18 9.15
C PRO A 154 14.39 2.48 7.84
N GLU A 155 15.40 2.98 7.13
CA GLU A 155 15.83 2.39 5.85
C GLU A 155 16.78 1.19 6.03
N GLU A 156 17.57 1.22 7.11
CA GLU A 156 18.52 0.16 7.43
C GLU A 156 17.81 -1.16 7.67
N ASP A 157 18.32 -2.23 7.07
CA ASP A 157 17.75 -3.59 7.07
C ASP A 157 16.31 -3.72 6.55
N ARG A 158 15.70 -2.64 6.08
CA ARG A 158 14.36 -2.66 5.50
C ARG A 158 14.38 -3.45 4.21
N ARG A 159 13.47 -4.42 4.08
CA ARG A 159 13.32 -5.21 2.87
C ARG A 159 12.77 -4.32 1.74
N PRO A 160 13.43 -4.23 0.57
CA PRO A 160 13.10 -3.25 -0.48
C PRO A 160 11.61 -3.20 -0.92
N ASP A 161 10.93 -4.35 -0.96
CA ASP A 161 9.54 -4.46 -1.47
C ASP A 161 8.49 -4.62 -0.36
N SER A 162 8.86 -4.27 0.87
CA SER A 162 8.02 -4.53 2.05
C SER A 162 7.14 -3.36 2.48
N LEU A 163 7.37 -2.17 1.94
CA LEU A 163 6.57 -0.98 2.26
C LEU A 163 5.10 -1.20 1.92
N ARG A 164 4.21 -0.88 2.85
CA ARG A 164 2.76 -0.79 2.63
C ARG A 164 2.22 0.48 3.25
N TYR A 165 1.17 1.00 2.64
CA TYR A 165 0.37 2.10 3.17
C TYR A 165 -1.12 1.73 3.06
N PHE A 166 -1.83 1.74 4.17
CA PHE A 166 -3.22 1.28 4.27
C PHE A 166 -3.93 1.90 5.48
N HIS A 167 -5.22 1.59 5.67
CA HIS A 167 -6.06 2.20 6.71
C HIS A 167 -6.78 1.17 7.58
N THR A 168 -7.33 0.11 6.99
CA THR A 168 -8.30 -0.75 7.69
C THR A 168 -7.69 -1.98 8.34
N LYS A 169 -8.42 -2.57 9.29
CA LYS A 169 -8.08 -3.85 9.93
C LYS A 169 -7.85 -4.97 8.91
N GLU A 170 -8.70 -5.08 7.90
CA GLU A 170 -8.58 -6.13 6.89
C GLU A 170 -7.26 -6.03 6.10
N ALA A 171 -6.79 -4.81 5.83
CA ALA A 171 -5.51 -4.59 5.18
C ALA A 171 -4.33 -4.91 6.10
N PHE A 172 -4.46 -4.62 7.40
CA PHE A 172 -3.50 -5.02 8.43
C PHE A 172 -3.42 -6.55 8.55
N ASP A 173 -4.56 -7.22 8.67
CA ASP A 173 -4.67 -8.69 8.81
C ASP A 173 -4.06 -9.44 7.62
N ALA A 174 -4.07 -8.84 6.43
CA ALA A 174 -3.39 -9.38 5.26
C ALA A 174 -1.85 -9.39 5.40
N GLN A 175 -1.29 -8.60 6.32
CA GLN A 175 0.14 -8.60 6.67
C GLN A 175 0.42 -9.39 7.95
N TYR A 176 -0.41 -9.23 8.98
CA TYR A 176 -0.28 -9.90 10.27
C TYR A 176 -1.61 -9.95 11.03
N TYR A 177 -1.99 -11.11 11.52
CA TYR A 177 -3.27 -11.31 12.21
C TYR A 177 -3.09 -11.19 13.73
N LEU A 178 -3.70 -10.16 14.33
CA LEU A 178 -3.67 -9.93 15.80
C LEU A 178 -4.84 -10.58 16.56
N GLY A 179 -5.82 -11.14 15.83
CA GLY A 179 -7.04 -11.67 16.41
C GLY A 179 -8.30 -11.11 15.75
N ASP A 180 -9.45 -11.58 16.20
CA ASP A 180 -10.76 -11.19 15.65
C ASP A 180 -11.09 -9.72 15.99
N ALA A 181 -10.66 -9.24 17.16
CA ALA A 181 -10.90 -7.88 17.62
C ALA A 181 -10.04 -6.86 16.84
N ASN A 182 -10.59 -5.66 16.63
CA ASN A 182 -9.85 -4.52 16.06
C ASN A 182 -9.03 -3.82 17.15
N LEU A 183 -8.01 -4.49 17.66
CA LEU A 183 -7.20 -4.02 18.81
C LEU A 183 -6.48 -2.68 18.57
N LEU A 184 -6.33 -2.29 17.30
CA LEU A 184 -5.68 -1.05 16.89
C LEU A 184 -6.69 0.02 16.46
N ASP A 185 -7.98 -0.20 16.67
CA ASP A 185 -9.08 0.71 16.28
C ASP A 185 -8.93 1.25 14.84
N LEU A 186 -8.52 0.39 13.90
CA LEU A 186 -8.23 0.76 12.52
C LEU A 186 -9.49 0.99 11.70
N ASP A 187 -9.56 2.11 11.01
CA ASP A 187 -10.61 2.44 10.04
C ASP A 187 -10.08 3.37 8.93
N LYS A 188 -10.99 3.83 8.06
CA LYS A 188 -10.67 4.71 6.92
C LYS A 188 -10.03 6.06 7.30
N ASP A 189 -10.11 6.47 8.56
CA ASP A 189 -9.58 7.74 9.07
C ASP A 189 -8.25 7.55 9.82
N THR A 190 -7.74 6.30 9.89
CA THR A 190 -6.39 5.97 10.37
C THR A 190 -5.42 5.80 9.21
N GLU A 191 -4.13 6.10 9.40
CA GLU A 191 -3.09 5.87 8.40
C GLU A 191 -2.04 4.90 8.93
N CYS A 192 -1.72 3.86 8.16
CA CYS A 192 -0.74 2.84 8.55
C CYS A 192 0.44 2.81 7.59
N GLY A 193 1.66 3.01 8.10
CA GLY A 193 2.90 2.74 7.39
C GLY A 193 3.52 1.44 7.88
N TRP A 194 3.83 0.50 6.99
CA TRP A 194 4.32 -0.83 7.36
C TRP A 194 5.58 -1.21 6.58
N ALA A 195 6.51 -1.89 7.23
CA ALA A 195 7.67 -2.51 6.59
C ALA A 195 8.14 -3.79 7.27
N LEU A 196 8.90 -4.60 6.52
CA LEU A 196 9.60 -5.77 7.03
C LEU A 196 11.10 -5.50 7.12
N TYR A 197 11.73 -5.95 8.18
CA TYR A 197 13.15 -5.80 8.44
C TYR A 197 13.83 -7.17 8.44
N ALA A 198 15.04 -7.23 7.89
CA ALA A 198 15.87 -8.42 8.02
C ALA A 198 16.10 -8.72 9.52
N PRO A 199 16.05 -10.00 9.93
CA PRO A 199 16.39 -10.36 11.28
C PRO A 199 17.87 -10.05 11.55
N ALA A 200 18.22 -9.77 12.80
CA ALA A 200 19.62 -9.68 13.20
C ALA A 200 20.27 -11.08 13.26
N SER A 201 19.47 -12.10 13.57
CA SER A 201 19.88 -13.50 13.68
C SER A 201 19.61 -14.30 12.41
N GLU A 202 20.60 -15.08 11.96
CA GLU A 202 20.46 -15.95 10.79
C GLU A 202 19.38 -17.02 11.01
N GLY A 203 18.45 -17.16 10.07
CA GLY A 203 17.36 -18.14 10.14
C GLY A 203 16.11 -17.69 10.91
N ALA A 204 16.12 -16.52 11.55
CA ALA A 204 14.93 -15.97 12.22
C ALA A 204 13.91 -15.38 11.24
N SER A 205 12.67 -15.24 11.71
CA SER A 205 11.61 -14.54 10.98
C SER A 205 11.91 -13.05 10.85
N PRO A 206 11.45 -12.37 9.77
CA PRO A 206 11.57 -10.93 9.69
C PRO A 206 10.77 -10.21 10.77
N THR A 207 11.40 -9.20 11.37
CA THR A 207 10.73 -8.24 12.23
C THR A 207 9.80 -7.36 11.40
N LYS A 208 8.63 -7.08 11.93
CA LYS A 208 7.59 -6.25 11.31
C LYS A 208 7.49 -4.97 12.11
N LEU A 209 7.45 -3.84 11.43
CA LEU A 209 7.26 -2.53 12.05
C LEU A 209 6.06 -1.87 11.38
N CYS A 210 5.15 -1.36 12.20
CA CYS A 210 4.02 -0.57 11.74
C CYS A 210 3.95 0.75 12.50
N LEU A 211 3.85 1.86 11.79
CA LEU A 211 3.37 3.13 12.34
C LEU A 211 1.88 3.24 12.06
N VAL A 212 1.09 3.65 13.05
CA VAL A 212 -0.34 3.91 12.93
C VAL A 212 -0.63 5.31 13.44
N ARG A 213 -1.07 6.20 12.55
CA ARG A 213 -1.55 7.53 12.89
C ARG A 213 -3.06 7.55 13.02
N TYR A 214 -3.53 8.20 14.08
CA TYR A 214 -4.93 8.37 14.41
C TYR A 214 -5.36 9.82 14.18
N PRO A 215 -6.67 10.07 13.96
CA PRO A 215 -7.16 11.43 13.78
C PRO A 215 -7.04 12.28 15.06
N ASP A 216 -6.98 11.65 16.23
CA ASP A 216 -6.82 12.30 17.51
C ASP A 216 -6.09 11.44 18.54
N ARG A 217 -5.71 12.07 19.64
CA ARG A 217 -4.93 11.46 20.72
C ARG A 217 -5.71 10.44 21.53
N GLU A 218 -7.02 10.62 21.70
CA GLU A 218 -7.87 9.72 22.48
C GLU A 218 -7.92 8.34 21.82
N ARG A 219 -8.11 8.30 20.49
CA ARG A 219 -8.05 7.05 19.73
C ARG A 219 -6.69 6.36 19.80
N ALA A 220 -5.60 7.13 19.69
CA ALA A 220 -4.25 6.57 19.79
C ALA A 220 -3.97 5.96 21.18
N GLU A 221 -4.43 6.61 22.24
CA GLU A 221 -4.31 6.11 23.62
C GLU A 221 -5.19 4.87 23.86
N GLY A 222 -6.40 4.85 23.32
CA GLY A 222 -7.28 3.67 23.36
C GLY A 222 -6.65 2.46 22.65
N ALA A 223 -6.16 2.65 21.42
CA ALA A 223 -5.56 1.58 20.65
C ALA A 223 -4.29 1.00 21.28
N VAL A 224 -3.41 1.83 21.87
CA VAL A 224 -2.23 1.29 22.57
C VAL A 224 -2.64 0.57 23.87
N ALA A 225 -3.70 1.00 24.54
CA ALA A 225 -4.22 0.33 25.73
C ALA A 225 -4.84 -1.03 25.40
N ASP A 226 -5.66 -1.12 24.35
CA ASP A 226 -6.27 -2.37 23.89
C ASP A 226 -5.19 -3.35 23.40
N PHE A 227 -4.23 -2.88 22.60
CA PHE A 227 -3.10 -3.71 22.17
C PHE A 227 -2.25 -4.20 23.35
N ALA A 228 -1.91 -3.33 24.30
CA ALA A 228 -1.12 -3.72 25.47
C ALA A 228 -1.88 -4.71 26.37
N GLY A 229 -3.17 -4.47 26.61
CA GLY A 229 -4.01 -5.30 27.46
C GLY A 229 -4.31 -6.68 26.87
N ASP A 230 -4.71 -6.74 25.60
CA ASP A 230 -5.20 -7.97 24.99
C ASP A 230 -4.11 -8.75 24.25
N TYR A 231 -3.11 -8.08 23.68
CA TYR A 231 -2.04 -8.75 22.91
C TYR A 231 -0.75 -8.90 23.72
N LEU A 232 -0.33 -7.87 24.46
CA LEU A 232 0.86 -7.94 25.32
C LEU A 232 0.53 -8.40 26.75
N GLU A 233 -0.74 -8.53 27.13
CA GLU A 233 -1.18 -8.76 28.52
C GLU A 233 -0.35 -7.96 29.56
N SER A 234 -0.22 -6.66 29.30
CA SER A 234 0.49 -5.69 30.13
C SER A 234 -0.32 -4.41 30.27
N ASP A 235 0.07 -3.56 31.22
CA ASP A 235 -0.47 -2.21 31.28
C ASP A 235 -0.09 -1.39 30.05
N ALA A 236 -0.95 -0.45 29.67
CA ALA A 236 -0.65 0.51 28.61
C ALA A 236 0.59 1.33 28.97
N PRO A 237 1.57 1.49 28.06
CA PRO A 237 2.71 2.35 28.32
C PRO A 237 2.26 3.80 28.39
N ALA A 238 2.89 4.58 29.28
CA ALA A 238 2.79 6.04 29.20
C ALA A 238 3.32 6.54 27.84
N PRO A 239 2.90 7.71 27.35
CA PRO A 239 3.42 8.31 26.12
C PRO A 239 4.95 8.43 26.15
N GLY A 240 5.63 7.98 25.09
CA GLY A 240 7.09 7.84 25.01
C GLY A 240 7.67 6.61 25.73
N GLY A 241 6.84 5.88 26.49
CA GLY A 241 7.18 4.60 27.09
C GLY A 241 6.98 3.45 26.11
N LEU A 242 7.84 2.44 26.20
CA LEU A 242 7.77 1.25 25.37
C LEU A 242 7.27 0.06 26.22
N ALA A 243 6.16 -0.54 25.80
CA ALA A 243 5.74 -1.86 26.27
C ALA A 243 6.35 -2.93 25.37
N LEU A 244 7.00 -3.95 25.96
CA LEU A 244 7.58 -5.09 25.25
C LEU A 244 7.20 -6.39 25.95
N ARG A 245 6.93 -7.43 25.16
CA ARG A 245 6.72 -8.79 25.68
C ARG A 245 7.21 -9.84 24.70
N ILE A 246 7.67 -10.97 25.24
CA ILE A 246 7.91 -12.19 24.47
C ILE A 246 6.58 -12.91 24.21
N ILE A 247 6.28 -13.20 22.95
CA ILE A 247 5.04 -13.87 22.52
C ILE A 247 5.25 -15.38 22.32
N GLU A 248 4.19 -16.12 21.98
CA GLU A 248 4.13 -17.60 22.04
C GLU A 248 5.24 -18.31 21.25
N ASP A 249 5.70 -17.73 20.14
CA ASP A 249 6.73 -18.29 19.27
C ASP A 249 8.17 -17.95 19.72
N GLY A 250 8.32 -17.27 20.86
CA GLY A 250 9.60 -16.85 21.42
C GLY A 250 10.17 -15.56 20.83
N THR A 251 9.43 -14.88 19.95
CA THR A 251 9.80 -13.55 19.43
C THR A 251 9.27 -12.44 20.34
N TRP A 252 9.70 -11.20 20.08
CA TRP A 252 9.30 -10.02 20.83
C TRP A 252 8.27 -9.19 20.04
N ALA A 253 7.22 -8.78 20.75
CA ALA A 253 6.26 -7.79 20.29
C ALA A 253 6.28 -6.57 21.22
N GLY A 254 5.85 -5.42 20.70
CA GLY A 254 5.83 -4.21 21.50
C GLY A 254 5.16 -3.02 20.83
N ALA A 255 4.94 -2.00 21.65
CA ALA A 255 4.27 -0.79 21.23
C ALA A 255 4.79 0.44 21.99
N ILE A 256 4.94 1.56 21.28
CA ILE A 256 5.24 2.87 21.85
C ILE A 256 4.33 3.93 21.24
N LEU A 257 3.61 4.65 22.09
CA LEU A 257 2.83 5.81 21.68
C LEU A 257 3.73 7.04 21.66
N HIS A 258 3.73 7.77 20.55
CA HIS A 258 4.50 9.00 20.42
C HIS A 258 4.05 10.06 21.46
N PRO A 259 4.97 10.82 22.11
CA PRO A 259 4.61 11.78 23.16
C PRO A 259 3.66 12.90 22.71
N GLU A 260 3.84 13.43 21.50
CA GLU A 260 3.10 14.58 20.98
C GLU A 260 2.15 14.26 19.82
N ILE A 261 2.61 13.48 18.83
CA ILE A 261 1.81 13.04 17.68
C ILE A 261 0.84 11.92 18.12
N PRO A 262 -0.43 11.89 17.64
CA PRO A 262 -1.32 10.74 17.83
C PRO A 262 -0.90 9.57 16.92
N CYS A 263 0.31 9.04 17.13
CA CYS A 263 0.91 7.98 16.34
C CYS A 263 1.53 6.91 17.22
N LEU A 264 1.22 5.66 16.91
CA LEU A 264 1.70 4.46 17.59
C LEU A 264 2.73 3.77 16.70
N ALA A 265 3.89 3.37 17.25
CA ALA A 265 4.77 2.41 16.61
C ALA A 265 4.58 1.03 17.24
N LEU A 266 4.39 0.03 16.39
CA LEU A 266 4.20 -1.38 16.73
C LEU A 266 5.33 -2.19 16.13
N VAL A 267 5.91 -3.08 16.93
CA VAL A 267 6.89 -4.07 16.46
C VAL A 267 6.38 -5.47 16.74
N LEU A 268 6.50 -6.35 15.77
CA LEU A 268 6.05 -7.75 15.84
C LEU A 268 7.13 -8.67 15.30
N ASP A 269 7.23 -9.85 15.89
CA ASP A 269 8.19 -10.90 15.56
C ASP A 269 9.66 -10.43 15.55
N ALA A 270 10.04 -9.57 16.50
CA ALA A 270 11.44 -9.20 16.69
C ALA A 270 12.23 -10.35 17.32
N ASP A 271 13.45 -10.60 16.86
CA ASP A 271 14.30 -11.69 17.35
C ASP A 271 14.95 -11.38 18.72
N SER A 272 14.87 -10.14 19.18
CA SER A 272 15.35 -9.69 20.48
C SER A 272 14.59 -8.45 20.98
N ALA A 273 14.61 -8.23 22.30
CA ALA A 273 14.03 -7.03 22.92
C ALA A 273 14.78 -5.77 22.47
N GLU A 274 16.09 -5.88 22.27
CA GLU A 274 16.95 -4.80 21.79
C GLU A 274 16.53 -4.35 20.39
N ARG A 275 16.32 -5.30 19.46
CA ARG A 275 15.86 -5.01 18.11
C ARG A 275 14.46 -4.39 18.09
N ALA A 276 13.55 -4.93 18.91
CA ALA A 276 12.20 -4.39 19.08
C ALA A 276 12.23 -2.92 19.50
N ARG A 277 13.03 -2.61 20.53
CA ARG A 277 13.22 -1.26 21.06
C ARG A 277 13.85 -0.32 20.04
N GLU A 278 14.92 -0.75 19.39
CA GLU A 278 15.65 0.04 18.40
C GLU A 278 14.73 0.52 17.27
N LEU A 279 14.00 -0.41 16.63
CA LEU A 279 13.13 -0.08 15.51
C LEU A 279 11.99 0.86 15.91
N CYS A 280 11.37 0.64 17.08
CA CYS A 280 10.32 1.51 17.59
C CYS A 280 10.83 2.95 17.80
N HIS A 281 11.97 3.13 18.48
CA HIS A 281 12.50 4.47 18.74
C HIS A 281 12.96 5.17 17.46
N ARG A 282 13.65 4.47 16.55
CA ARG A 282 14.06 5.06 15.26
C ARG A 282 12.88 5.50 14.41
N ALA A 283 11.76 4.78 14.47
CA ALA A 283 10.54 5.16 13.76
C ALA A 283 9.92 6.44 14.34
N LEU A 284 9.95 6.62 15.65
CA LEU A 284 9.51 7.85 16.31
C LEU A 284 10.44 9.03 15.99
N GLU A 285 11.76 8.82 16.05
CA GLU A 285 12.76 9.83 15.64
C GLU A 285 12.55 10.25 14.19
N GLY A 286 12.26 9.30 13.29
CA GLY A 286 11.90 9.58 11.90
C GLY A 286 10.65 10.46 11.75
N LEU A 287 9.65 10.29 12.62
CA LEU A 287 8.45 11.15 12.61
C LEU A 287 8.78 12.59 13.06
N ASP A 288 9.59 12.73 14.12
CA ASP A 288 10.05 14.04 14.60
C ASP A 288 10.85 14.80 13.51
N GLU A 289 11.66 14.08 12.75
CA GLU A 289 12.43 14.63 11.63
C GLU A 289 11.53 15.11 10.48
N GLU A 290 10.52 14.32 10.07
CA GLU A 290 9.60 14.73 9.01
C GLU A 290 8.71 15.92 9.44
N MET A 291 8.39 16.05 10.72
CA MET A 291 7.67 17.22 11.25
C MET A 291 8.51 18.51 11.26
N SER A 292 9.83 18.38 11.32
CA SER A 292 10.76 19.51 11.42
C SER A 292 11.18 20.08 10.06
N ARG A 293 10.76 19.44 8.95
CA ARG A 293 11.06 19.83 7.57
C ARG A 293 10.02 20.81 7.00
#